data_AF-A0A120KM32-F1
#
_entry.id   AF-A0A120KM32-F1
#
_cell.length_a   1.000
_cell.length_b   1.000
_cell.length_c   1.000
_cell.angle_alpha   90.00
_cell.angle_beta   90.00
_cell.angle_gamma   90.00
#
_symmetry.space_group_name_H-M   'P 1'
#
loop_
_entity.id
_entity.type
_entity.pdbx_description
1 polymer ?
#
loop_
_entity_poly.entity_id
_entity_poly.type
_entity_poly.pdbx_seq_one_letter_code
_entity_poly.pdbx_strand_id
1 'polypeptide(L)'
;MNARKIRENLGRAKASCQRRDFPRAVYLTIAAFKELGGQTAPTDLRGDFRNALTVLTSDPQYKKECGQPLNYQPGKERELLIFFIKLYKELRGQENQEDYETTLQRKLNLDRCIKEGKLLLNQGKGSEADASFAEALKYYKNEFSVFSMMAKAMLEAGEYVRALGHVRKGLKERPEDAELLQLAEECLRLRAQAGR
;
A
#
# COMPACT_ATOMS: atom_id res chain seq x y z
N MET A 1 -3.99 -25.58 -1.11
CA MET A 1 -2.98 -25.21 -2.12
C MET A 1 -3.68 -24.63 -3.34
N ASN A 2 -3.50 -23.33 -3.63
CA ASN A 2 -4.07 -22.69 -4.82
C ASN A 2 -2.97 -22.43 -5.87
N ALA A 3 -2.82 -23.36 -6.83
CA ALA A 3 -1.76 -23.30 -7.83
C ALA A 3 -1.81 -22.03 -8.71
N ARG A 4 -3.00 -21.50 -9.00
CA ARG A 4 -3.17 -20.25 -9.76
C ARG A 4 -2.58 -19.07 -8.99
N LYS A 5 -2.91 -18.96 -7.69
CA LYS A 5 -2.41 -17.89 -6.82
C LYS A 5 -0.90 -17.98 -6.62
N ILE A 6 -0.35 -19.19 -6.53
CA ILE A 6 1.11 -19.43 -6.48
C ILE A 6 1.79 -18.87 -7.73
N ARG A 7 1.33 -19.22 -8.93
CA ARG A 7 1.91 -18.72 -10.18
C ARG A 7 1.81 -17.21 -10.30
N GLU A 8 0.69 -16.63 -9.90
CA GLU A 8 0.50 -15.18 -9.88
C GLU A 8 1.51 -14.49 -8.94
N ASN A 9 1.68 -14.99 -7.72
CA ASN A 9 2.66 -14.47 -6.77
C ASN A 9 4.09 -14.59 -7.29
N LEU A 10 4.46 -15.72 -7.89
CA LEU A 10 5.79 -15.91 -8.50
C LEU A 10 6.01 -14.99 -9.71
N GLY A 11 4.98 -14.75 -10.53
CA GLY A 11 5.03 -13.78 -11.62
C GLY A 11 5.24 -12.35 -11.14
N ARG A 12 4.50 -11.94 -10.09
CA ARG A 12 4.65 -10.62 -9.46
C ARG A 12 5.99 -10.45 -8.76
N ALA A 13 6.55 -11.52 -8.19
CA ALA A 13 7.88 -11.50 -7.58
C ALA A 13 8.95 -11.14 -8.62
N LYS A 14 8.92 -11.80 -9.80
CA LYS A 14 9.83 -11.49 -10.92
C LYS A 14 9.69 -10.06 -11.41
N ALA A 15 8.46 -9.58 -11.57
CA ALA A 15 8.21 -8.19 -11.97
C ALA A 15 8.70 -7.17 -10.93
N SER A 16 8.71 -7.53 -9.65
CA SER A 16 9.22 -6.67 -8.58
C SER A 16 10.75 -6.59 -8.59
N CYS A 17 11.45 -7.69 -8.87
CA CYS A 17 12.91 -7.68 -9.13
C CYS A 17 13.28 -6.75 -10.29
N GLN A 18 12.52 -6.78 -11.39
CA GLN A 18 12.75 -5.88 -12.54
C GLN A 18 12.60 -4.39 -12.16
N ARG A 19 11.72 -4.09 -11.20
CA ARG A 19 11.50 -2.73 -10.67
C ARG A 19 12.46 -2.34 -9.55
N ARG A 20 13.45 -3.19 -9.23
CA ARG A 20 14.38 -3.05 -8.10
C ARG A 20 13.69 -2.93 -6.73
N ASP A 21 12.50 -3.52 -6.61
CA ASP A 21 11.75 -3.62 -5.36
C ASP A 21 12.00 -5.01 -4.73
N PHE A 22 13.22 -5.19 -4.23
CA PHE A 22 13.70 -6.47 -3.71
C PHE A 22 12.93 -6.96 -2.46
N PRO A 23 12.61 -6.11 -1.46
CA PRO A 23 11.82 -6.53 -0.29
C PRO A 23 10.45 -7.10 -0.70
N ARG A 24 9.80 -6.50 -1.70
CA ARG A 24 8.53 -6.98 -2.23
C ARG A 24 8.67 -8.31 -2.98
N ALA A 25 9.74 -8.49 -3.74
CA ALA A 25 10.01 -9.74 -4.42
C ALA A 25 10.21 -10.91 -3.43
N VAL A 26 10.94 -10.67 -2.33
CA VAL A 26 11.11 -11.63 -1.23
C VAL A 26 9.76 -11.94 -0.57
N TYR A 27 8.94 -10.93 -0.28
CA TYR A 27 7.61 -11.12 0.30
C TYR A 27 6.69 -12.00 -0.56
N LEU A 28 6.59 -11.70 -1.86
CA LEU A 28 5.75 -12.47 -2.79
C LEU A 28 6.23 -13.92 -2.93
N THR A 29 7.54 -14.14 -2.82
CA THR A 29 8.13 -15.48 -2.78
C THR A 29 7.73 -16.25 -1.50
N ILE A 30 7.75 -15.57 -0.33
CA ILE A 30 7.25 -16.13 0.93
C ILE A 30 5.75 -16.48 0.82
N ALA A 31 4.94 -15.60 0.25
CA ALA A 31 3.50 -15.83 0.06
C ALA A 31 3.25 -17.08 -0.81
N ALA A 32 4.00 -17.25 -1.91
CA ALA A 32 3.93 -18.43 -2.75
C ALA A 32 4.29 -19.73 -1.98
N PHE A 33 5.31 -19.70 -1.12
CA PHE A 33 5.68 -20.85 -0.28
C PHE A 33 4.66 -21.13 0.83
N LYS A 34 4.05 -20.11 1.44
CA LYS A 34 2.98 -20.29 2.44
C LYS A 34 1.74 -20.97 1.84
N GLU A 35 1.39 -20.64 0.59
CA GLU A 35 0.26 -21.25 -0.13
C GLU A 35 0.44 -22.74 -0.44
N LEU A 36 1.68 -23.25 -0.40
CA LEU A 36 1.96 -24.70 -0.45
C LEU A 36 1.58 -25.42 0.85
N GLY A 37 1.41 -24.69 1.97
CA GLY A 37 1.00 -25.28 3.25
C GLY A 37 1.96 -26.34 3.81
N GLY A 38 3.25 -26.28 3.43
CA GLY A 38 4.26 -27.26 3.84
C GLY A 38 4.29 -28.54 2.99
N GLN A 39 3.50 -28.63 1.92
CA GLN A 39 3.59 -29.72 0.94
C GLN A 39 4.75 -29.47 -0.04
N THR A 40 5.34 -30.55 -0.57
CA THR A 40 6.29 -30.45 -1.67
C THR A 40 5.58 -29.87 -2.90
N ALA A 41 6.25 -28.96 -3.61
CA ALA A 41 5.64 -28.37 -4.80
C ALA A 41 5.37 -29.45 -5.85
N PRO A 42 4.16 -29.48 -6.44
CA PRO A 42 3.85 -30.38 -7.54
C PRO A 42 4.73 -30.06 -8.76
N THR A 43 4.97 -31.07 -9.60
CA THR A 43 5.98 -31.04 -10.67
C THR A 43 5.82 -29.87 -11.63
N ASP A 44 4.58 -29.43 -11.87
CA ASP A 44 4.23 -28.29 -12.71
C ASP A 44 4.67 -26.93 -12.12
N LEU A 45 4.71 -26.79 -10.80
CA LEU A 45 5.12 -25.55 -10.12
C LEU A 45 6.62 -25.49 -9.81
N ARG A 46 7.32 -26.63 -9.80
CA ARG A 46 8.77 -26.69 -9.53
C ARG A 46 9.59 -25.81 -10.47
N GLY A 47 9.21 -25.78 -11.76
CA GLY A 47 9.85 -24.91 -12.75
C GLY A 47 9.62 -23.42 -12.47
N ASP A 48 8.42 -23.06 -12.05
CA ASP A 48 8.07 -21.68 -11.71
C ASP A 48 8.85 -21.17 -10.49
N PHE A 49 8.94 -22.00 -9.43
CA PHE A 49 9.76 -21.70 -8.25
C PHE A 49 11.23 -21.57 -8.60
N ARG A 50 11.80 -22.51 -9.37
CA ARG A 50 13.19 -22.44 -9.81
C ARG A 50 13.46 -21.14 -10.55
N ASN A 51 12.62 -20.80 -11.52
CA ASN A 51 12.77 -19.59 -12.31
C ASN A 51 12.63 -18.31 -11.46
N ALA A 52 11.68 -18.26 -10.52
CA ALA A 52 11.51 -17.11 -9.63
C ALA A 52 12.73 -16.92 -8.71
N LEU A 53 13.26 -18.02 -8.16
CA LEU A 53 14.44 -17.98 -7.31
C LEU A 53 15.68 -17.55 -8.09
N THR A 54 15.88 -18.00 -9.32
CA THR A 54 16.99 -17.55 -10.18
C THR A 54 16.93 -16.03 -10.43
N VAL A 55 15.73 -15.48 -10.67
CA VAL A 55 15.56 -14.03 -10.85
C VAL A 55 15.83 -13.29 -9.54
N LEU A 56 15.35 -13.81 -8.41
CA LEU A 56 15.54 -13.21 -7.09
C LEU A 56 17.02 -13.21 -6.66
N THR A 57 17.75 -14.30 -6.90
CA THR A 57 19.18 -14.41 -6.55
C THR A 57 20.09 -13.62 -7.48
N SER A 58 19.60 -13.29 -8.67
CA SER A 58 20.31 -12.42 -9.62
C SER A 58 20.21 -10.94 -9.24
N ASP A 59 19.30 -10.57 -8.34
CA ASP A 59 19.11 -9.19 -7.89
C ASP A 59 20.38 -8.67 -7.17
N PRO A 60 20.88 -7.46 -7.49
CA PRO A 60 22.04 -6.87 -6.83
C PRO A 60 21.91 -6.79 -5.31
N GLN A 61 20.69 -6.58 -4.80
CA GLN A 61 20.44 -6.48 -3.37
C GLN A 61 20.52 -7.86 -2.69
N TYR A 62 20.11 -8.94 -3.36
CA TYR A 62 20.35 -10.30 -2.86
C TYR A 62 21.84 -10.61 -2.73
N LYS A 63 22.64 -10.24 -3.75
CA LYS A 63 24.09 -10.46 -3.74
C LYS A 63 24.77 -9.71 -2.60
N LYS A 64 24.28 -8.51 -2.27
CA LYS A 64 24.78 -7.68 -1.18
C LYS A 64 24.48 -8.28 0.20
N GLU A 65 23.28 -8.84 0.38
CA GLU A 65 22.77 -9.26 1.69
C GLU A 65 23.08 -10.73 2.00
N CYS A 66 22.98 -11.62 1.01
CA CYS A 66 23.15 -13.07 1.21
C CYS A 66 24.42 -13.63 0.60
N GLY A 67 24.88 -13.10 -0.54
CA GLY A 67 26.12 -13.51 -1.23
C GLY A 67 26.22 -14.99 -1.66
N GLN A 68 25.22 -15.83 -1.37
CA GLN A 68 25.26 -17.28 -1.56
C GLN A 68 24.34 -17.73 -2.70
N PRO A 69 24.76 -18.65 -3.57
CA PRO A 69 23.89 -19.22 -4.59
C PRO A 69 22.83 -20.12 -3.95
N LEU A 70 21.55 -19.82 -4.22
CA LEU A 70 20.42 -20.61 -3.74
C LEU A 70 19.92 -21.56 -4.85
N ASN A 71 19.98 -22.86 -4.58
CA ASN A 71 19.47 -23.89 -5.49
C ASN A 71 18.14 -24.46 -4.99
N TYR A 72 17.14 -24.46 -5.85
CA TYR A 72 15.83 -25.04 -5.53
C TYR A 72 15.90 -26.57 -5.50
N GLN A 73 15.59 -27.18 -4.35
CA GLN A 73 15.47 -28.62 -4.16
C GLN A 73 14.04 -28.99 -3.72
N PRO A 74 13.34 -29.87 -4.46
CA PRO A 74 12.03 -30.37 -4.02
C PRO A 74 12.16 -31.07 -2.67
N GLY A 75 11.24 -30.79 -1.74
CA GLY A 75 11.25 -31.30 -0.37
C GLY A 75 11.88 -30.33 0.65
N LYS A 76 12.64 -29.33 0.20
CA LYS A 76 13.25 -28.30 1.07
C LYS A 76 12.51 -26.96 1.07
N GLU A 77 11.27 -26.93 0.58
CA GLU A 77 10.46 -25.71 0.50
C GLU A 77 10.23 -25.09 1.88
N ARG A 78 10.14 -25.90 2.93
CA ARG A 78 9.99 -25.43 4.30
C ARG A 78 11.24 -24.71 4.81
N GLU A 79 12.43 -25.24 4.50
CA GLU A 79 13.71 -24.59 4.84
C GLU A 79 13.87 -23.28 4.07
N LEU A 80 13.53 -23.28 2.77
CA LEU A 80 13.54 -22.07 1.94
C LEU A 80 12.57 -21.01 2.47
N LEU A 81 11.37 -21.41 2.88
CA LEU A 81 10.39 -20.50 3.49
C LEU A 81 10.95 -19.85 4.76
N ILE A 82 11.57 -20.64 5.65
CA ILE A 82 12.17 -20.13 6.89
C ILE A 82 13.32 -19.17 6.56
N PHE A 83 14.18 -19.53 5.62
CA PHE A 83 15.28 -18.68 5.15
C PHE A 83 14.76 -17.33 4.62
N PHE A 84 13.78 -17.34 3.73
CA PHE A 84 13.22 -16.09 3.18
C PHE A 84 12.48 -15.26 4.23
N ILE A 85 11.79 -15.88 5.20
CA ILE A 85 11.19 -15.15 6.32
C ILE A 85 12.28 -14.45 7.14
N LYS A 86 13.40 -15.11 7.42
CA LYS A 86 14.52 -14.52 8.16
C LYS A 86 15.15 -13.36 7.37
N LEU A 87 15.46 -13.59 6.10
CA LEU A 87 15.98 -12.56 5.19
C LEU A 87 15.03 -11.36 5.09
N TYR A 88 13.73 -11.59 4.96
CA TYR A 88 12.73 -10.53 4.91
C TYR A 88 12.68 -9.71 6.21
N LYS A 89 12.85 -10.37 7.36
CA LYS A 89 12.93 -9.68 8.67
C LYS A 89 14.21 -8.85 8.79
N GLU A 90 15.33 -9.37 8.34
CA GLU A 90 16.63 -8.66 8.34
C GLU A 90 16.60 -7.44 7.40
N LEU A 91 16.05 -7.61 6.19
CA LEU A 91 15.84 -6.53 5.22
C LEU A 91 14.89 -5.43 5.74
N ARG A 92 13.94 -5.79 6.60
CA ARG A 92 12.91 -4.87 7.14
C ARG A 92 13.29 -4.22 8.47
N GLY A 93 14.38 -4.64 9.12
CA GLY A 93 14.97 -4.03 10.32
C GLY A 93 13.97 -3.52 11.39
N GLN A 94 13.68 -4.33 12.41
CA GLN A 94 13.03 -3.97 13.71
C GLN A 94 11.74 -3.13 13.74
N GLU A 95 11.17 -2.64 12.64
CA GLU A 95 9.95 -1.84 12.70
C GLU A 95 8.69 -2.69 12.59
N ASN A 96 7.93 -2.71 13.68
CA ASN A 96 6.51 -3.06 13.74
C ASN A 96 5.78 -2.59 12.49
N GLN A 97 5.43 -3.47 11.54
CA GLN A 97 4.52 -3.06 10.47
C GLN A 97 3.81 -4.21 9.76
N GLU A 98 2.54 -3.92 9.49
CA GLU A 98 1.56 -4.66 8.72
C GLU A 98 2.13 -5.32 7.47
N ASP A 99 1.51 -6.43 7.09
CA ASP A 99 1.85 -7.14 5.87
C ASP A 99 1.78 -6.24 4.63
N TYR A 100 2.57 -6.54 3.60
CA TYR A 100 2.57 -5.77 2.35
C TYR A 100 1.16 -5.78 1.72
N GLU A 101 0.49 -6.93 1.74
CA GLU A 101 -0.89 -7.06 1.28
C GLU A 101 -1.85 -6.20 2.09
N THR A 102 -1.75 -6.19 3.42
CA THR A 102 -2.63 -5.38 4.27
C THR A 102 -2.37 -3.88 4.09
N THR A 103 -1.11 -3.48 3.90
CA THR A 103 -0.75 -2.10 3.57
C THR A 103 -1.33 -1.68 2.22
N LEU A 104 -1.23 -2.55 1.21
CA LEU A 104 -1.78 -2.29 -0.11
C LEU A 104 -3.31 -2.18 -0.07
N GLN A 105 -3.99 -3.12 0.61
CA GLN A 105 -5.44 -3.09 0.76
C GLN A 105 -5.92 -1.84 1.49
N ARG A 106 -5.22 -1.43 2.55
CA ARG A 106 -5.52 -0.18 3.26
C ARG A 106 -5.45 1.03 2.31
N LYS A 107 -4.37 1.15 1.52
CA LYS A 107 -4.21 2.25 0.56
C LYS A 107 -5.26 2.23 -0.56
N LEU A 108 -5.60 1.05 -1.08
CA LEU A 108 -6.66 0.90 -2.08
C LEU A 108 -8.03 1.30 -1.52
N ASN A 109 -8.33 0.91 -0.28
CA ASN A 109 -9.58 1.29 0.38
C ASN A 109 -9.62 2.79 0.67
N LEU A 110 -8.51 3.38 1.13
CA LEU A 110 -8.35 4.82 1.30
C LEU A 110 -8.65 5.56 -0.02
N ASP A 111 -7.97 5.19 -1.11
CA ASP A 111 -8.15 5.81 -2.42
C ASP A 111 -9.57 5.67 -2.95
N ARG A 112 -10.18 4.50 -2.73
CA ARG A 112 -11.57 4.22 -3.13
C ARG A 112 -12.53 5.15 -2.40
N CYS A 113 -12.44 5.25 -1.08
CA CYS A 113 -13.32 6.11 -0.29
C CYS A 113 -13.16 7.60 -0.66
N ILE A 114 -11.94 8.06 -0.96
CA ILE A 114 -11.72 9.42 -1.47
C ILE A 114 -12.41 9.66 -2.81
N LYS A 115 -12.28 8.72 -3.75
CA LYS A 115 -12.93 8.83 -5.08
C LYS A 115 -14.45 8.82 -4.97
N GLU A 116 -15.01 7.97 -4.12
CA GLU A 116 -16.44 7.93 -3.83
C GLU A 116 -16.92 9.26 -3.23
N GLY A 117 -16.21 9.81 -2.24
CA GLY A 117 -16.54 11.12 -1.67
C GLY A 117 -16.53 12.25 -2.70
N LYS A 118 -15.52 12.29 -3.59
CA LYS A 118 -15.47 13.24 -4.72
C LYS A 118 -16.67 13.10 -5.66
N LEU A 119 -17.05 11.87 -6.01
CA LEU A 119 -18.19 11.62 -6.88
C LEU A 119 -19.50 12.10 -6.25
N LEU A 120 -19.69 11.87 -4.95
CA LEU A 120 -20.86 12.29 -4.21
C LEU A 120 -20.95 13.83 -4.10
N LEU A 121 -19.82 14.50 -3.92
CA LEU A 121 -19.76 15.97 -3.96
C LEU A 121 -20.21 16.53 -5.33
N ASN A 122 -19.74 15.93 -6.43
CA ASN A 122 -20.18 16.34 -7.78
C ASN A 122 -21.68 16.12 -8.04
N GLN A 123 -22.31 15.24 -7.25
CA GLN A 123 -23.77 14.99 -7.28
C GLN A 123 -24.54 15.90 -6.31
N GLY A 124 -23.88 16.82 -5.60
CA GLY A 124 -24.48 17.67 -4.58
C GLY A 124 -24.82 16.94 -3.27
N LYS A 125 -24.34 15.71 -3.10
CA LYS A 125 -24.62 14.85 -1.93
C LYS A 125 -23.56 15.02 -0.85
N GLY A 126 -23.40 16.24 -0.34
CA GLY A 126 -22.34 16.58 0.63
C GLY A 126 -22.33 15.66 1.86
N SER A 127 -23.50 15.30 2.41
CA SER A 127 -23.57 14.47 3.63
C SER A 127 -23.14 13.02 3.40
N GLU A 128 -23.40 12.47 2.21
CA GLU A 128 -22.89 11.14 1.83
C GLU A 128 -21.38 11.21 1.60
N ALA A 129 -20.87 12.30 1.02
CA ALA A 129 -19.44 12.51 0.85
C ALA A 129 -18.69 12.58 2.19
N ASP A 130 -19.26 13.24 3.20
CA ASP A 130 -18.70 13.27 4.55
C ASP A 130 -18.57 11.87 5.16
N ALA A 131 -19.56 11.00 4.93
CA ALA A 131 -19.51 9.61 5.36
C ALA A 131 -18.38 8.83 4.65
N SER A 132 -18.24 8.99 3.32
CA SER A 132 -17.13 8.38 2.56
C SER A 132 -15.77 8.88 3.03
N PHE A 133 -15.62 10.16 3.35
CA PHE A 133 -14.37 10.70 3.87
C PHE A 133 -14.09 10.26 5.30
N ALA A 134 -15.12 10.12 6.15
CA ALA A 134 -14.96 9.53 7.48
C ALA A 134 -14.48 8.07 7.40
N GLU A 135 -14.97 7.30 6.42
CA GLU A 135 -14.50 5.93 6.16
C GLU A 135 -13.04 5.92 5.68
N ALA A 136 -12.67 6.83 4.79
CA ALA A 136 -11.27 6.99 4.34
C ALA A 136 -10.32 7.19 5.52
N LEU A 137 -10.69 8.01 6.51
CA LEU A 137 -9.87 8.26 7.70
C LEU A 137 -9.67 7.02 8.60
N LYS A 138 -10.49 5.97 8.48
CA LYS A 138 -10.23 4.70 9.17
C LYS A 138 -9.02 3.95 8.60
N TYR A 139 -8.69 4.20 7.34
CA TYR A 139 -7.54 3.63 6.64
C TYR A 139 -6.32 4.54 6.65
N TYR A 140 -6.40 5.70 7.29
CA TYR A 140 -5.30 6.64 7.41
C TYR A 140 -4.18 6.08 8.29
N LYS A 141 -2.94 6.11 7.78
CA LYS A 141 -1.72 5.83 8.53
C LYS A 141 -0.58 6.68 7.99
N ASN A 142 -0.46 7.89 8.53
CA ASN A 142 0.56 8.88 8.17
C ASN A 142 0.49 9.37 6.70
N GLU A 143 -0.62 9.13 6.00
CA GLU A 143 -0.89 9.70 4.67
C GLU A 143 -1.54 11.09 4.80
N PHE A 144 -0.80 12.07 5.31
CA PHE A 144 -1.33 13.41 5.66
C PHE A 144 -1.94 14.19 4.48
N SER A 145 -1.51 13.90 3.24
CA SER A 145 -2.07 14.48 2.01
C SER A 145 -3.57 14.22 1.86
N VAL A 146 -4.13 13.22 2.55
CA VAL A 146 -5.56 12.93 2.58
C VAL A 146 -6.38 14.14 3.01
N PHE A 147 -5.90 14.92 3.99
CA PHE A 147 -6.63 16.09 4.48
C PHE A 147 -6.73 17.20 3.42
N SER A 148 -5.65 17.47 2.69
CA SER A 148 -5.66 18.48 1.61
C SER A 148 -6.49 18.02 0.41
N MET A 149 -6.43 16.73 0.06
CA MET A 149 -7.25 16.15 -1.00
C MET A 149 -8.76 16.25 -0.71
N MET A 150 -9.18 15.96 0.52
CA MET A 150 -10.59 16.09 0.95
C MET A 150 -11.03 17.56 0.93
N ALA A 151 -10.21 18.45 1.50
CA ALA A 151 -10.51 19.88 1.55
C ALA A 151 -10.65 20.51 0.16
N LYS A 152 -9.73 20.18 -0.77
CA LYS A 152 -9.80 20.62 -2.17
C LYS A 152 -11.06 20.15 -2.85
N ALA A 153 -11.41 18.87 -2.70
CA ALA A 153 -12.64 18.33 -3.28
C ALA A 153 -13.89 19.08 -2.80
N MET A 154 -13.96 19.37 -1.50
CA MET A 154 -15.08 20.12 -0.93
C MET A 154 -15.11 21.58 -1.40
N LEU A 155 -13.95 22.23 -1.55
CA LEU A 155 -13.85 23.58 -2.11
C LEU A 155 -14.33 23.63 -3.56
N GLU A 156 -13.89 22.68 -4.39
CA GLU A 156 -14.34 22.56 -5.79
C GLU A 156 -15.86 22.37 -5.89
N ALA A 157 -16.46 21.69 -4.91
CA ALA A 157 -17.91 21.50 -4.80
C ALA A 157 -18.66 22.69 -4.16
N GLY A 158 -17.96 23.76 -3.77
CA GLY A 158 -18.55 24.94 -3.11
C GLY A 158 -18.88 24.75 -1.62
N GLU A 159 -18.51 23.62 -1.02
CA GLU A 159 -18.77 23.25 0.37
C GLU A 159 -17.66 23.78 1.32
N TYR A 160 -17.35 25.08 1.24
CA TYR A 160 -16.21 25.71 1.93
C TYR A 160 -16.28 25.62 3.47
N VAL A 161 -17.47 25.48 4.06
CA VAL A 161 -17.62 25.28 5.52
C VAL A 161 -17.16 23.88 5.93
N ARG A 162 -17.52 22.85 5.14
CA ARG A 162 -17.09 21.46 5.38
C ARG A 162 -15.60 21.32 5.13
N ALA A 163 -15.10 21.93 4.06
CA ALA A 163 -13.68 21.96 3.72
C ALA A 163 -12.83 22.47 4.90
N LEU A 164 -13.23 23.58 5.53
CA LEU A 164 -12.54 24.16 6.68
C LEU A 164 -12.45 23.17 7.87
N GLY A 165 -13.45 22.31 8.05
CA GLY A 165 -13.42 21.26 9.07
C GLY A 165 -12.29 20.25 8.84
N HIS A 166 -12.08 19.82 7.59
CA HIS A 166 -11.00 18.91 7.21
C HIS A 166 -9.63 19.57 7.25
N VAL A 167 -9.53 20.82 6.80
CA VAL A 167 -8.28 21.61 6.89
C VAL A 167 -7.82 21.75 8.34
N ARG A 168 -8.73 22.09 9.26
CA ARG A 168 -8.41 22.18 10.69
C ARG A 168 -7.91 20.87 11.30
N LYS A 169 -8.49 19.73 10.88
CA LYS A 169 -8.00 18.42 11.32
C LYS A 169 -6.59 18.16 10.80
N GLY A 170 -6.34 18.44 9.52
CA GLY A 170 -5.00 18.29 8.94
C GLY A 170 -3.96 19.19 9.62
N LEU A 171 -4.30 20.46 9.90
CA LEU A 171 -3.39 21.39 10.58
C LEU A 171 -3.14 21.04 12.05
N LYS A 172 -4.05 20.32 12.73
CA LYS A 172 -3.76 19.78 14.06
C LYS A 172 -2.67 18.71 14.02
N GLU A 173 -2.66 17.91 12.97
CA GLU A 173 -1.67 16.85 12.75
C GLU A 173 -0.35 17.41 12.19
N ARG A 174 -0.44 18.40 11.29
CA ARG A 174 0.70 19.11 10.70
C ARG A 174 0.45 20.63 10.65
N PRO A 175 0.85 21.36 11.70
CA PRO A 175 0.62 22.80 11.79
C PRO A 175 1.31 23.62 10.69
N GLU A 176 2.43 23.12 10.17
CA GLU A 176 3.28 23.82 9.19
C GLU A 176 3.02 23.38 7.74
N ASP A 177 1.95 22.64 7.49
CA ASP A 177 1.60 22.20 6.13
C ASP A 177 1.12 23.39 5.28
N ALA A 178 1.99 23.84 4.37
CA ALA A 178 1.74 25.01 3.53
C ALA A 178 0.49 24.88 2.66
N GLU A 179 0.18 23.67 2.17
CA GLU A 179 -1.01 23.44 1.34
C GLU A 179 -2.28 23.59 2.17
N LEU A 180 -2.32 23.03 3.37
CA LEU A 180 -3.46 23.16 4.28
C LEU A 180 -3.65 24.61 4.75
N LEU A 181 -2.57 25.36 4.99
CA LEU A 181 -2.65 26.78 5.34
C LEU A 181 -3.28 27.60 4.20
N GLN A 182 -2.84 27.39 2.96
CA GLN A 182 -3.43 28.06 1.79
C GLN A 182 -4.92 27.72 1.63
N LEU A 183 -5.29 26.45 1.80
CA LEU A 183 -6.70 26.02 1.74
C LEU A 183 -7.54 26.64 2.87
N ALA A 184 -6.95 26.85 4.06
CA ALA A 184 -7.62 27.53 5.17
C ALA A 184 -7.96 28.97 4.81
N GLU A 185 -7.00 29.71 4.26
CA GLU A 185 -7.18 31.10 3.81
C GLU A 185 -8.26 31.21 2.74
N GLU A 186 -8.25 30.30 1.76
CA GLU A 186 -9.25 30.25 0.71
C GLU A 186 -10.66 29.97 1.24
N CYS A 187 -10.81 28.97 2.13
CA CYS A 187 -12.08 28.66 2.79
C CYS A 187 -12.63 29.88 3.56
N LEU A 188 -11.77 30.58 4.30
CA LEU A 188 -12.16 31.76 5.09
C LEU A 188 -12.59 32.92 4.20
N ARG A 189 -11.88 33.15 3.08
CA ARG A 189 -12.22 34.17 2.10
C ARG A 189 -13.60 33.92 1.49
N LEU A 190 -13.89 32.69 1.05
CA LEU A 190 -15.19 32.32 0.48
C LEU A 190 -16.32 32.45 1.51
N ARG A 191 -16.07 32.03 2.76
CA ARG A 191 -17.05 32.20 3.85
C ARG A 191 -17.37 33.67 4.13
N ALA A 192 -16.37 34.55 4.09
CA ALA A 192 -16.56 35.97 4.31
C ALA A 192 -17.26 36.68 3.13
N GLN A 193 -17.24 36.09 1.93
CA GLN A 193 -17.98 36.58 0.76
C GLN A 193 -19.43 36.12 0.77
N ALA A 194 -19.70 34.89 1.19
CA ALA A 194 -21.06 34.36 1.27
C ALA A 194 -21.90 34.87 2.46
N GLY A 195 -21.23 35.45 3.46
CA GLY A 195 -21.88 36.08 4.61
C GLY A 195 -22.18 37.58 4.45
N ARG A 196 -21.88 38.17 3.28
CA ARG A 196 -22.27 39.55 2.91
C ARG A 196 -23.42 39.51 1.92
#